data_AF-A0A6I5C7B5-F1
#
_entry.id   AF-A0A6I5C7B5-F1
#
_cell.length_a   1.000
_cell.length_b   1.000
_cell.length_c   1.000
_cell.angle_alpha   90.00
_cell.angle_beta   90.00
_cell.angle_gamma   90.00
#
_symmetry.space_group_name_H-M   'P 1'
#
loop_
_entity.id
_entity.type
_entity.pdbx_description
1 polymer ?
#
loop_
_entity_poly.entity_id
_entity_poly.type
_entity_poly.pdbx_seq_one_letter_code
_entity_poly.pdbx_strand_id
1 'polypeptide(L)'
;MDDKPDSAAPEVGPSPGVDAGAGLERRAELSEFLRTRRARLRPEDVGLPHYGRHRRVPGLRREELAQLAGVSVAYYTRLEQGNGRNVSAEVLDSIARALRLTDAEHAHLTHLAKPKHKKRQSAPAQQVRPSLRQLLDTMDGVPAYIVGRRSELLAWNRMAAAVFGDWSRLPAPERNWARLVFLHPETRDLYVDWEQKAIDVVLSLHMEAGCYPDDPRLSALVGELSVKSEDFRRLWATHDVKEKSHGVKLLRHPLVGELALRYESFKVADGSELTMTVYHPEPDSPSVESLRLLASWGADATRTGSGSPTP
;
A
#
# COMPACT_ATOMS: atom_id res chain seq x y z
N MET A 1 -56.71 -10.93 -33.95
CA MET A 1 -56.42 -9.49 -33.94
C MET A 1 -55.78 -9.21 -32.60
N ASP A 2 -54.75 -8.37 -32.59
CA ASP A 2 -53.81 -8.03 -31.50
C ASP A 2 -52.62 -8.99 -31.35
N ASP A 3 -51.42 -8.54 -31.04
CA ASP A 3 -50.49 -7.64 -31.77
C ASP A 3 -49.08 -8.15 -31.36
N LYS A 4 -48.06 -8.06 -32.23
CA LYS A 4 -46.64 -8.35 -31.91
C LYS A 4 -46.02 -7.09 -31.25
N PRO A 5 -44.77 -7.04 -30.70
CA PRO A 5 -43.65 -7.98 -30.91
C PRO A 5 -42.79 -8.35 -29.68
N ASP A 6 -42.05 -9.44 -29.90
CA ASP A 6 -40.86 -9.90 -29.19
C ASP A 6 -39.71 -8.87 -29.31
N SER A 7 -39.20 -8.39 -28.17
CA SER A 7 -38.10 -7.43 -28.07
C SER A 7 -36.82 -8.17 -27.68
N ALA A 8 -36.05 -8.58 -28.69
CA ALA A 8 -34.67 -9.03 -28.50
C ALA A 8 -33.77 -7.86 -28.08
N ALA A 9 -33.20 -7.94 -26.88
CA ALA A 9 -32.17 -7.02 -26.40
C ALA A 9 -30.83 -7.29 -27.13
N PRO A 10 -30.01 -6.27 -27.43
CA PRO A 10 -28.71 -6.49 -28.07
C PRO A 10 -27.67 -6.93 -27.02
N GLU A 11 -26.98 -8.03 -27.29
CA GLU A 11 -25.75 -8.41 -26.58
C GLU A 11 -24.67 -7.35 -26.83
N VAL A 12 -24.33 -6.59 -25.80
CA VAL A 12 -23.19 -5.65 -25.80
C VAL A 12 -21.92 -6.47 -25.56
N GLY A 13 -21.15 -6.72 -26.62
CA GLY A 13 -19.81 -7.29 -26.52
C GLY A 13 -18.84 -6.36 -25.75
N PRO A 14 -17.84 -6.92 -25.06
CA PRO A 14 -16.91 -6.12 -24.25
C PRO A 14 -16.08 -5.16 -25.15
N SER A 15 -16.09 -3.88 -24.80
CA SER A 15 -15.34 -2.83 -25.49
C SER A 15 -13.82 -3.03 -25.32
N PRO A 16 -13.03 -3.16 -26.42
CA PRO A 16 -11.60 -3.49 -26.39
C PRO A 16 -10.64 -2.33 -26.05
N GLY A 17 -11.16 -1.13 -25.76
CA GLY A 17 -10.34 0.08 -25.67
C GLY A 17 -9.58 0.31 -24.36
N VAL A 18 -10.07 -0.21 -23.22
CA VAL A 18 -9.52 0.12 -21.89
C VAL A 18 -8.30 -0.74 -21.55
N ASP A 19 -8.29 -2.02 -21.94
CA ASP A 19 -7.17 -2.95 -21.70
C ASP A 19 -5.91 -2.59 -22.50
N ALA A 20 -6.08 -1.94 -23.67
CA ALA A 20 -4.97 -1.47 -24.48
C ALA A 20 -4.24 -0.28 -23.84
N GLY A 21 -4.97 0.61 -23.17
CA GLY A 21 -4.42 1.79 -22.47
C GLY A 21 -3.57 1.42 -21.26
N ALA A 22 -4.13 0.59 -20.36
CA ALA A 22 -3.40 0.09 -19.19
C ALA A 22 -2.15 -0.74 -19.57
N GLY A 23 -2.23 -1.47 -20.69
CA GLY A 23 -1.09 -2.19 -21.25
C GLY A 23 0.01 -1.29 -21.81
N LEU A 24 -0.30 -0.06 -22.24
CA LEU A 24 0.67 0.92 -22.75
C LEU A 24 1.35 1.67 -21.60
N GLU A 25 0.60 2.08 -20.58
CA GLU A 25 1.14 2.73 -19.37
C GLU A 25 2.12 1.80 -18.64
N ARG A 26 1.76 0.53 -18.45
CA ARG A 26 2.64 -0.46 -17.80
C ARG A 26 3.94 -0.71 -18.56
N ARG A 27 3.91 -0.65 -19.90
CA ARG A 27 5.12 -0.76 -20.72
C ARG A 27 6.04 0.43 -20.53
N ALA A 28 5.46 1.62 -20.38
CA ALA A 28 6.20 2.84 -20.07
C ALA A 28 6.82 2.75 -18.66
N GLU A 29 6.07 2.27 -17.66
CA GLU A 29 6.56 2.07 -16.29
C GLU A 29 7.70 1.05 -16.20
N LEU A 30 7.58 -0.11 -16.86
CA LEU A 30 8.65 -1.11 -16.93
C LEU A 30 9.90 -0.55 -17.59
N SER A 31 9.71 0.22 -18.68
CA SER A 31 10.80 0.87 -19.40
C SER A 31 11.54 1.88 -18.53
N GLU A 32 10.78 2.74 -17.85
CA GLU A 32 11.32 3.76 -16.97
C GLU A 32 12.01 3.15 -15.74
N PHE A 33 11.41 2.13 -15.13
CA PHE A 33 11.98 1.42 -13.99
C PHE A 33 13.36 0.83 -14.34
N LEU A 34 13.44 0.04 -15.41
CA LEU A 34 14.70 -0.59 -15.83
C LEU A 34 15.76 0.45 -16.22
N ARG A 35 15.36 1.51 -16.93
CA ARG A 35 16.26 2.60 -17.33
C ARG A 35 16.84 3.31 -16.10
N THR A 36 15.99 3.63 -15.12
CA THR A 36 16.39 4.36 -13.92
C THR A 36 17.30 3.52 -13.03
N ARG A 37 16.99 2.22 -12.87
CA ARG A 37 17.83 1.30 -12.08
C ARG A 37 19.20 1.08 -12.71
N ARG A 38 19.26 0.93 -14.04
CA ARG A 38 20.51 0.81 -14.78
C ARG A 38 21.37 2.08 -14.67
N ALA A 39 20.74 3.25 -14.69
CA ALA A 39 21.45 4.53 -14.62
C ALA A 39 22.12 4.80 -13.25
N ARG A 40 21.66 4.13 -12.19
CA ARG A 40 22.19 4.29 -10.82
C ARG A 40 23.51 3.55 -10.58
N LEU A 41 23.80 2.50 -11.35
CA LEU A 41 25.00 1.67 -11.16
C LEU A 41 26.14 2.12 -12.06
N ARG A 42 27.35 2.20 -11.50
CA ARG A 42 28.59 2.35 -12.27
C ARG A 42 29.21 0.98 -12.55
N PRO A 43 30.02 0.83 -13.61
CA PRO A 43 30.70 -0.44 -13.90
C PRO A 43 31.55 -0.94 -12.74
N GLU A 44 32.23 -0.02 -12.05
CA GLU A 44 33.03 -0.31 -10.87
C GLU A 44 32.20 -0.94 -9.74
N ASP A 45 30.94 -0.54 -9.58
CA ASP A 45 30.04 -1.08 -8.56
C ASP A 45 29.73 -2.58 -8.81
N VAL A 46 29.87 -3.05 -10.05
CA VAL A 46 29.56 -4.41 -10.50
C VAL A 46 30.78 -5.19 -11.00
N GLY A 47 31.99 -4.69 -10.72
CA GLY A 47 33.25 -5.37 -11.04
C GLY A 47 33.63 -5.34 -12.53
N LEU A 48 33.04 -4.45 -13.32
CA LEU A 48 33.39 -4.26 -14.73
C LEU A 48 34.46 -3.17 -14.90
N PRO A 49 35.47 -3.39 -15.76
CA PRO A 49 36.50 -2.40 -16.08
C PRO A 49 35.93 -1.17 -16.79
N HIS A 50 36.44 0.01 -16.42
CA HIS A 50 36.02 1.28 -17.01
C HIS A 50 36.73 1.53 -18.35
N TYR A 51 36.11 1.14 -19.47
CA TYR A 51 36.65 1.41 -20.80
C TYR A 51 36.08 2.71 -21.42
N GLY A 52 36.90 3.77 -21.48
CA GLY A 52 36.72 4.93 -22.39
C GLY A 52 36.72 6.33 -21.75
N ARG A 53 37.31 7.31 -22.45
CA ARG A 53 37.41 8.74 -22.03
C ARG A 53 36.12 9.57 -22.18
N HIS A 54 35.07 9.06 -22.84
CA HIS A 54 33.79 9.79 -23.03
C HIS A 54 32.57 8.83 -23.00
N ARG A 55 31.95 8.65 -21.84
CA ARG A 55 30.69 7.87 -21.69
C ARG A 55 29.48 8.79 -21.91
N ARG A 56 28.56 8.38 -22.79
CA ARG A 56 27.35 9.16 -23.17
C ARG A 56 26.10 8.88 -22.33
N VAL A 57 26.11 7.86 -21.47
CA VAL A 57 24.94 7.43 -20.69
C VAL A 57 25.29 7.45 -19.20
N PRO A 58 24.43 7.99 -18.32
CA PRO A 58 24.64 7.84 -16.88
C PRO A 58 24.48 6.35 -16.52
N GLY A 59 25.48 5.78 -15.85
CA GLY A 59 25.48 4.40 -15.35
C GLY A 59 25.87 3.30 -16.35
N LEU A 60 25.39 2.07 -16.10
CA LEU A 60 25.71 0.89 -16.90
C LEU A 60 25.14 0.99 -18.31
N ARG A 61 25.88 0.50 -19.31
CA ARG A 61 25.37 0.32 -20.68
C ARG A 61 24.45 -0.90 -20.76
N ARG A 62 23.65 -0.99 -21.82
CA ARG A 62 22.77 -2.16 -22.06
C ARG A 62 23.59 -3.42 -22.26
N GLU A 63 24.73 -3.32 -22.93
CA GLU A 63 25.66 -4.41 -23.17
C GLU A 63 26.28 -4.92 -21.87
N GLU A 64 26.70 -4.00 -21.01
CA GLU A 64 27.29 -4.29 -19.69
C GLU A 64 26.28 -5.01 -18.79
N LEU A 65 25.03 -4.54 -18.74
CA LEU A 65 24.01 -5.21 -17.95
C LEU A 65 23.60 -6.57 -18.53
N ALA A 66 23.45 -6.68 -19.85
CA ALA A 66 23.11 -7.94 -20.50
C ALA A 66 24.17 -9.02 -20.22
N GLN A 67 25.45 -8.64 -20.25
CA GLN A 67 26.55 -9.52 -19.87
C GLN A 67 26.43 -9.99 -18.41
N LEU A 68 26.19 -9.07 -17.46
CA LEU A 68 26.04 -9.39 -16.04
C LEU A 68 24.84 -10.29 -15.75
N ALA A 69 23.73 -10.09 -16.47
CA ALA A 69 22.50 -10.85 -16.32
C ALA A 69 22.51 -12.19 -17.12
N GLY A 70 23.55 -12.46 -17.92
CA GLY A 70 23.62 -13.67 -18.75
C GLY A 70 22.57 -13.73 -19.86
N VAL A 71 22.13 -12.57 -20.38
CA VAL A 71 21.12 -12.46 -21.44
C VAL A 71 21.68 -11.76 -22.67
N SER A 72 21.03 -11.90 -23.82
CA SER A 72 21.46 -11.17 -25.02
C SER A 72 21.13 -9.68 -24.93
N VAL A 73 21.97 -8.82 -25.52
CA VAL A 73 21.76 -7.36 -25.56
C VAL A 73 20.43 -7.01 -26.22
N ALA A 74 20.09 -7.70 -27.31
CA ALA A 74 18.82 -7.51 -28.01
C ALA A 74 17.61 -7.93 -27.16
N TYR A 75 17.77 -8.94 -26.30
CA TYR A 75 16.72 -9.34 -25.36
C TYR A 75 16.52 -8.28 -24.26
N TYR A 76 17.61 -7.84 -23.62
CA TYR A 76 17.53 -6.80 -22.59
C TYR A 76 16.99 -5.47 -23.15
N THR A 77 17.39 -5.09 -24.37
CA THR A 77 16.91 -3.87 -25.02
C THR A 77 15.39 -3.92 -25.24
N ARG A 78 14.84 -5.05 -25.68
CA ARG A 78 13.38 -5.21 -25.83
C ARG A 78 12.66 -5.14 -24.49
N LEU A 79 13.24 -5.75 -23.45
CA LEU A 79 12.68 -5.71 -22.11
C LEU A 79 12.68 -4.29 -21.53
N GLU A 80 13.78 -3.55 -21.67
CA GLU A 80 13.89 -2.15 -21.27
C GLU A 80 13.00 -1.22 -22.12
N GLN A 81 12.56 -1.62 -23.31
CA GLN A 81 11.56 -0.90 -24.10
C GLN A 81 10.11 -1.26 -23.69
N GLY A 82 9.93 -1.96 -22.58
CA GLY A 82 8.62 -2.41 -22.09
C GLY A 82 8.07 -3.64 -22.80
N ASN A 83 8.78 -4.21 -23.79
CA ASN A 83 8.33 -5.37 -24.55
C ASN A 83 8.80 -6.69 -23.91
N GLY A 84 8.39 -6.90 -22.65
CA GLY A 84 8.75 -8.05 -21.81
C GLY A 84 7.77 -9.22 -21.86
N ARG A 85 7.04 -9.43 -22.96
CA ARG A 85 6.08 -10.54 -23.08
C ARG A 85 6.80 -11.88 -22.88
N ASN A 86 6.37 -12.66 -21.88
CA ASN A 86 6.85 -14.02 -21.56
C ASN A 86 8.31 -14.13 -21.07
N VAL A 87 8.84 -13.15 -20.32
CA VAL A 87 10.12 -13.32 -19.61
C VAL A 87 10.00 -14.43 -18.57
N SER A 88 11.03 -15.27 -18.36
CA SER A 88 11.01 -16.31 -17.31
C SER A 88 11.30 -15.71 -15.92
N ALA A 89 10.99 -16.45 -14.83
CA ALA A 89 11.29 -15.95 -13.48
C ALA A 89 12.82 -15.86 -13.28
N GLU A 90 13.52 -16.89 -13.71
CA GLU A 90 14.98 -16.99 -13.69
C GLU A 90 15.69 -15.83 -14.41
N VAL A 91 15.12 -15.33 -15.52
CA VAL A 91 15.66 -14.15 -16.22
C VAL A 91 15.44 -12.87 -15.43
N LEU A 92 14.28 -12.72 -14.76
CA LEU A 92 14.02 -11.57 -13.89
C LEU A 92 14.93 -11.58 -12.66
N ASP A 93 15.14 -12.76 -12.05
CA ASP A 93 16.06 -12.94 -10.93
C ASP A 93 17.50 -12.56 -11.34
N SER A 94 17.91 -12.94 -12.55
CA SER A 94 19.25 -12.63 -13.08
C SER A 94 19.43 -11.13 -13.36
N ILE A 95 18.40 -10.47 -13.89
CA ILE A 95 18.40 -9.02 -14.10
C ILE A 95 18.38 -8.27 -12.77
N ALA A 96 17.60 -8.74 -11.79
CA ALA A 96 17.54 -8.14 -10.46
C ALA A 96 18.88 -8.22 -9.73
N ARG A 97 19.56 -9.37 -9.81
CA ARG A 97 20.93 -9.54 -9.30
C ARG A 97 21.92 -8.62 -10.00
N ALA A 98 21.87 -8.52 -11.32
CA ALA A 98 22.74 -7.63 -12.10
C ALA A 98 22.53 -6.14 -11.76
N LEU A 99 21.28 -5.76 -11.47
CA LEU A 99 20.90 -4.42 -11.05
C LEU A 99 21.03 -4.17 -9.54
N ARG A 100 21.47 -5.17 -8.76
CA ARG A 100 21.54 -5.13 -7.29
C ARG A 100 20.27 -4.60 -6.64
N LEU A 101 19.13 -5.05 -7.15
CA LEU A 101 17.81 -4.64 -6.63
C LEU A 101 17.63 -5.16 -5.21
N THR A 102 16.96 -4.37 -4.38
CA THR A 102 16.43 -4.83 -3.10
C THR A 102 15.28 -5.83 -3.32
N ASP A 103 14.91 -6.57 -2.28
CA ASP A 103 13.79 -7.53 -2.35
C ASP A 103 12.48 -6.86 -2.80
N ALA A 104 12.22 -5.63 -2.33
CA ALA A 104 11.05 -4.85 -2.73
C ALA A 104 11.09 -4.45 -4.22
N GLU A 105 12.24 -4.00 -4.71
CA GLU A 105 12.44 -3.63 -6.11
C GLU A 105 12.38 -4.84 -7.04
N HIS A 106 12.85 -5.99 -6.58
CA HIS A 106 12.76 -7.26 -7.29
C HIS A 106 11.31 -7.74 -7.41
N ALA A 107 10.53 -7.65 -6.32
CA ALA A 107 9.10 -7.94 -6.35
C ALA A 107 8.36 -7.02 -7.32
N HIS A 108 8.70 -5.73 -7.33
CA HIS A 108 8.12 -4.75 -8.25
C HIS A 108 8.49 -5.03 -9.73
N LEU A 109 9.76 -5.32 -10.03
CA LEU A 109 10.18 -5.75 -11.37
C LEU A 109 9.38 -6.97 -11.86
N THR A 110 9.19 -7.95 -10.97
CA THR A 110 8.45 -9.17 -11.28
C THR A 110 7.00 -8.87 -11.61
N HIS A 111 6.37 -7.95 -10.87
CA HIS A 111 5.00 -7.53 -11.14
C HIS A 111 4.87 -6.83 -12.50
N LEU A 112 5.76 -5.88 -12.81
CA LEU A 112 5.75 -5.13 -14.06
C LEU A 112 5.97 -6.04 -15.29
N ALA A 113 6.85 -7.05 -15.16
CA ALA A 113 7.20 -7.95 -16.27
C ALA A 113 6.23 -9.14 -16.43
N LYS A 114 5.59 -9.58 -15.35
CA LYS A 114 4.64 -10.71 -15.35
C LYS A 114 3.34 -10.30 -14.66
N PRO A 115 2.46 -9.59 -15.36
CA PRO A 115 1.12 -9.38 -14.83
C PRO A 115 0.45 -10.74 -14.69
N LYS A 116 0.11 -11.11 -13.44
CA LYS A 116 -0.82 -12.22 -13.21
C LYS A 116 -2.13 -11.81 -13.89
N HIS A 117 -2.45 -12.39 -15.05
CA HIS A 117 -3.78 -12.32 -15.63
C HIS A 117 -4.74 -13.08 -14.70
N LYS A 118 -5.07 -12.48 -13.55
CA LYS A 118 -6.28 -12.85 -12.83
C LYS A 118 -7.41 -12.23 -13.63
N LYS A 119 -8.23 -13.09 -14.25
CA LYS A 119 -9.54 -12.70 -14.79
C LYS A 119 -10.20 -11.74 -13.81
N ARG A 120 -10.86 -10.73 -14.36
CA ARG A 120 -11.65 -9.67 -13.72
C ARG A 120 -12.84 -10.25 -12.94
N GLN A 121 -12.55 -11.06 -11.93
CA GLN A 121 -13.49 -11.46 -10.90
C GLN A 121 -13.15 -10.58 -9.71
N SER A 122 -14.13 -9.79 -9.25
CA SER A 122 -14.05 -9.17 -7.93
C SER A 122 -13.66 -10.27 -6.95
N ALA A 123 -12.42 -10.26 -6.48
CA ALA A 123 -12.02 -11.20 -5.44
C ALA A 123 -13.04 -11.10 -4.30
N PRO A 124 -13.41 -12.21 -3.65
CA PRO A 124 -14.33 -12.18 -2.52
C PRO A 124 -13.90 -11.10 -1.52
N ALA A 125 -14.87 -10.44 -0.89
CA ALA A 125 -14.57 -9.50 0.18
C ALA A 125 -13.68 -10.21 1.21
N GLN A 126 -12.56 -9.57 1.60
CA GLN A 126 -11.69 -10.14 2.63
C GLN A 126 -12.47 -10.20 3.93
N GLN A 127 -12.46 -11.38 4.57
CA GLN A 127 -13.17 -11.61 5.81
C GLN A 127 -12.19 -12.07 6.88
N VAL A 128 -12.37 -11.54 8.08
CA VAL A 128 -11.63 -11.98 9.26
C VAL A 128 -12.26 -13.26 9.78
N ARG A 129 -11.51 -14.36 9.77
CA ARG A 129 -11.97 -15.64 10.30
C ARG A 129 -12.33 -15.54 11.80
N PRO A 130 -13.32 -16.31 12.29
CA PRO A 130 -13.77 -16.22 13.69
C PRO A 130 -12.65 -16.34 14.72
N SER A 131 -11.73 -17.30 14.57
CA SER A 131 -10.62 -17.50 15.52
C SER A 131 -9.63 -16.33 15.58
N LEU A 132 -9.44 -15.61 14.47
CA LEU A 132 -8.57 -14.43 14.45
C LEU A 132 -9.26 -13.24 15.12
N ARG A 133 -10.58 -13.10 14.96
CA ARG A 133 -11.37 -12.11 15.69
C ARG A 133 -11.37 -12.41 17.19
N GLN A 134 -11.58 -13.66 17.59
CA GLN A 134 -11.47 -14.07 18.99
C GLN A 134 -10.10 -13.74 19.58
N LEU A 135 -9.01 -14.03 18.86
CA LEU A 135 -7.66 -13.65 19.29
C LEU A 135 -7.53 -12.13 19.47
N LEU A 136 -8.02 -11.35 18.52
CA LEU A 136 -8.01 -9.88 18.60
C LEU A 136 -8.77 -9.38 19.85
N ASP A 137 -9.90 -10.01 20.17
CA ASP A 137 -10.74 -9.66 21.32
C ASP A 137 -10.07 -10.02 22.66
N THR A 138 -9.12 -10.97 22.70
CA THR A 138 -8.34 -11.27 23.94
C THR A 138 -7.26 -10.24 24.27
N MET A 139 -6.95 -9.31 23.36
CA MET A 139 -5.90 -8.31 23.52
C MET A 139 -6.40 -7.08 24.30
N ASP A 140 -6.83 -7.25 25.55
CA ASP A 140 -7.49 -6.19 26.33
C ASP A 140 -6.57 -5.04 26.75
N GLY A 141 -5.25 -5.28 26.82
CA GLY A 141 -4.28 -4.29 27.32
C GLY A 141 -3.64 -3.41 26.24
N VAL A 142 -3.85 -3.73 24.96
CA VAL A 142 -3.11 -3.11 23.85
C VAL A 142 -4.04 -2.80 22.68
N PRO A 143 -3.97 -1.61 22.04
CA PRO A 143 -4.74 -1.32 20.84
C PRO A 143 -4.32 -2.24 19.69
N ALA A 144 -5.29 -2.91 19.06
CA ALA A 144 -5.03 -3.77 17.91
C ALA A 144 -6.16 -3.70 16.88
N TYR A 145 -5.78 -3.74 15.61
CA TYR A 145 -6.73 -3.80 14.49
C TYR A 145 -6.21 -4.63 13.33
N ILE A 146 -7.12 -5.02 12.44
CA ILE A 146 -6.85 -5.80 11.24
C ILE A 146 -7.32 -4.99 10.02
N VAL A 147 -6.40 -4.79 9.10
CA VAL A 147 -6.66 -4.19 7.78
C VAL A 147 -6.57 -5.24 6.67
N GLY A 148 -7.45 -5.09 5.69
CA GLY A 148 -7.35 -5.78 4.39
C GLY A 148 -6.68 -4.92 3.34
N ARG A 149 -6.86 -5.32 2.07
CA ARG A 149 -6.39 -4.59 0.90
C ARG A 149 -6.97 -3.19 0.87
N ARG A 150 -6.27 -2.28 0.19
CA ARG A 150 -6.68 -0.86 0.03
C ARG A 150 -6.84 -0.13 1.37
N SER A 151 -6.28 -0.66 2.46
CA SER A 151 -6.40 -0.15 3.83
C SER A 151 -7.83 -0.21 4.41
N GLU A 152 -8.64 -1.20 4.01
CA GLU A 152 -9.96 -1.45 4.59
C GLU A 152 -9.85 -1.96 6.03
N LEU A 153 -10.55 -1.34 6.98
CA LEU A 153 -10.60 -1.80 8.38
C LEU A 153 -11.65 -2.91 8.54
N LEU A 154 -11.21 -4.11 8.89
CA LEU A 154 -12.08 -5.30 8.93
C LEU A 154 -12.41 -5.77 10.36
N ALA A 155 -11.51 -5.53 11.31
CA ALA A 155 -11.72 -5.81 12.73
C ALA A 155 -10.82 -4.93 13.59
N TRP A 156 -11.23 -4.69 14.84
CA TRP A 156 -10.49 -3.93 15.84
C TRP A 156 -10.97 -4.32 17.23
N ASN A 157 -10.09 -4.24 18.21
CA ASN A 157 -10.47 -4.49 19.60
C ASN A 157 -10.96 -3.20 20.28
N ARG A 158 -11.48 -3.36 21.50
CA ARG A 158 -11.98 -2.25 22.32
C ARG A 158 -10.91 -1.17 22.56
N MET A 159 -9.65 -1.57 22.77
CA MET A 159 -8.56 -0.62 23.00
C MET A 159 -8.20 0.20 21.76
N ALA A 160 -8.30 -0.38 20.56
CA ALA A 160 -8.16 0.38 19.31
C ALA A 160 -9.28 1.41 19.18
N ALA A 161 -10.52 1.06 19.49
CA ALA A 161 -11.62 2.02 19.48
C ALA A 161 -11.42 3.15 20.53
N ALA A 162 -10.88 2.82 21.70
CA ALA A 162 -10.58 3.80 22.74
C ALA A 162 -9.47 4.78 22.34
N VAL A 163 -8.46 4.34 21.57
CA VAL A 163 -7.32 5.18 21.16
C VAL A 163 -7.57 5.94 19.86
N PHE A 164 -8.18 5.28 18.86
CA PHE A 164 -8.30 5.81 17.50
C PHE A 164 -9.72 6.25 17.12
N GLY A 165 -10.69 6.04 18.00
CA GLY A 165 -12.10 6.28 17.73
C GLY A 165 -12.87 5.02 17.33
N ASP A 166 -14.17 5.03 17.63
CA ASP A 166 -15.04 3.89 17.41
C ASP A 166 -15.51 3.79 15.95
N TRP A 167 -14.77 3.04 15.13
CA TRP A 167 -15.09 2.82 13.71
C TRP A 167 -16.40 2.06 13.47
N SER A 168 -17.04 1.49 14.51
CA SER A 168 -18.34 0.83 14.35
C SER A 168 -19.45 1.82 14.00
N ARG A 169 -19.26 3.09 14.38
CA ARG A 169 -20.17 4.21 14.12
C ARG A 169 -20.14 4.68 12.66
N LEU A 170 -19.09 4.33 11.93
CA LEU A 170 -18.96 4.67 10.52
C LEU A 170 -19.69 3.62 9.67
N PRO A 171 -20.34 4.03 8.56
CA PRO A 171 -20.80 3.11 7.54
C PRO A 171 -19.66 2.22 7.03
N ALA A 172 -19.96 0.96 6.70
CA ALA A 172 -18.93 0.01 6.26
C ALA A 172 -17.99 0.51 5.13
N PRO A 173 -18.47 1.24 4.09
CA PRO A 173 -17.60 1.79 3.05
C PRO A 173 -16.62 2.88 3.52
N GLU A 174 -16.94 3.55 4.63
CA GLU A 174 -16.13 4.63 5.21
C GLU A 174 -15.06 4.11 6.18
N ARG A 175 -15.14 2.83 6.57
CA ARG A 175 -14.16 2.14 7.43
C ARG A 175 -12.89 1.82 6.64
N ASN A 176 -12.19 2.86 6.23
CA ASN A 176 -10.98 2.78 5.45
C ASN A 176 -9.94 3.71 6.07
N TRP A 177 -8.77 3.16 6.39
CA TRP A 177 -7.74 3.87 7.11
C TRP A 177 -7.17 5.06 6.31
N ALA A 178 -7.12 4.97 4.98
CA ALA A 178 -6.71 6.08 4.14
C ALA A 178 -7.74 7.21 4.14
N ARG A 179 -9.04 6.89 4.07
CA ARG A 179 -10.10 7.90 4.22
C ARG A 179 -10.02 8.60 5.57
N LEU A 180 -9.83 7.84 6.65
CA LEU A 180 -9.70 8.40 8.00
C LEU A 180 -8.53 9.39 8.08
N VAL A 181 -7.34 8.98 7.64
CA VAL A 181 -6.14 9.83 7.72
C VAL A 181 -6.26 11.12 6.90
N PHE A 182 -6.89 11.08 5.72
CA PHE A 182 -6.90 12.21 4.79
C PHE A 182 -8.19 13.05 4.79
N LEU A 183 -9.31 12.49 5.23
CA LEU A 183 -10.63 13.12 5.13
C LEU A 183 -11.29 13.42 6.49
N HIS A 184 -10.80 12.84 7.60
CA HIS A 184 -11.34 13.08 8.93
C HIS A 184 -10.40 13.96 9.78
N PRO A 185 -10.80 15.20 10.13
CA PRO A 185 -9.99 16.11 10.94
C PRO A 185 -9.59 15.51 12.29
N GLU A 186 -10.49 14.76 12.93
CA GLU A 186 -10.22 14.10 14.21
C GLU A 186 -9.02 13.13 14.16
N THR A 187 -8.86 12.42 13.04
CA THR A 187 -7.70 11.55 12.84
C THR A 187 -6.43 12.37 12.61
N ARG A 188 -6.54 13.54 11.95
CA ARG A 188 -5.41 14.45 11.77
C ARG A 188 -4.90 14.98 13.11
N ASP A 189 -5.80 15.47 13.95
CA ASP A 189 -5.47 16.07 15.24
C ASP A 189 -4.93 15.05 16.25
N LEU A 190 -5.28 13.78 16.07
CA LEU A 190 -4.77 12.68 16.90
C LEU A 190 -3.28 12.42 16.69
N TYR A 191 -2.70 12.66 15.51
CA TYR A 191 -1.28 12.38 15.26
C TYR A 191 -0.44 13.64 15.45
N VAL A 192 0.56 13.58 16.34
CA VAL A 192 1.53 14.69 16.52
C VAL A 192 2.33 14.92 15.24
N ASP A 193 2.77 13.83 14.61
CA ASP A 193 3.37 13.81 13.27
C ASP A 193 2.41 13.14 12.29
N TRP A 194 1.36 13.88 11.93
CA TRP A 194 0.37 13.42 10.96
C TRP A 194 0.97 13.20 9.57
N GLU A 195 1.92 14.04 9.15
CA GLU A 195 2.51 13.94 7.81
C GLU A 195 3.24 12.61 7.63
N GLN A 196 4.00 12.14 8.64
CA GLN A 196 4.61 10.83 8.58
C GLN A 196 3.57 9.70 8.50
N LYS A 197 2.43 9.83 9.18
CA LYS A 197 1.34 8.84 9.08
C LYS A 197 0.69 8.85 7.68
N ALA A 198 0.48 10.03 7.12
CA ALA A 198 -0.05 10.22 5.77
C ALA A 198 0.88 9.61 4.72
N ILE A 199 2.19 9.83 4.85
CA ILE A 199 3.22 9.18 4.02
C ILE A 199 3.07 7.66 4.11
N ASP A 200 3.09 7.07 5.31
CA ASP A 200 3.01 5.60 5.46
C ASP A 200 1.78 4.99 4.76
N VAL A 201 0.63 5.69 4.80
CA VAL A 201 -0.60 5.28 4.10
C VAL A 201 -0.43 5.35 2.58
N VAL A 202 0.10 6.45 2.06
CA VAL A 202 0.37 6.62 0.62
C VAL A 202 1.34 5.55 0.12
N LEU A 203 2.38 5.23 0.90
CA LEU A 203 3.32 4.15 0.58
C LEU A 203 2.61 2.80 0.47
N SER A 204 1.74 2.48 1.43
CA SER A 204 0.96 1.24 1.40
C SER A 204 0.04 1.17 0.17
N LEU A 205 -0.58 2.28 -0.22
CA LEU A 205 -1.46 2.33 -1.39
C LEU A 205 -0.69 2.23 -2.71
N HIS A 206 0.50 2.82 -2.79
CA HIS A 206 1.41 2.65 -3.94
C HIS A 206 1.84 1.20 -4.12
N MET A 207 2.21 0.54 -3.02
CA MET A 207 2.55 -0.90 -3.03
C MET A 207 1.38 -1.76 -3.47
N GLU A 208 0.16 -1.44 -3.02
CA GLU A 208 -1.06 -2.14 -3.43
C GLU A 208 -1.35 -1.92 -4.92
N ALA A 209 -1.22 -0.67 -5.42
CA ALA A 209 -1.42 -0.34 -6.83
C ALA A 209 -0.40 -1.06 -7.72
N GLY A 210 0.84 -1.13 -7.25
CA GLY A 210 1.90 -1.90 -7.88
C GLY A 210 1.72 -3.42 -7.78
N CYS A 211 0.83 -3.96 -6.93
CA CYS A 211 0.50 -5.39 -6.88
C CYS A 211 -0.80 -5.71 -7.63
N TYR A 212 -1.71 -4.74 -7.71
CA TYR A 212 -3.07 -4.85 -8.22
C TYR A 212 -3.46 -3.63 -9.08
N PRO A 213 -2.76 -3.39 -10.20
CA PRO A 213 -2.93 -2.18 -11.02
C PRO A 213 -4.34 -2.06 -11.63
N ASP A 214 -5.01 -3.20 -11.83
CA ASP A 214 -6.33 -3.27 -12.44
C ASP A 214 -7.46 -3.37 -11.37
N ASP A 215 -7.20 -3.04 -10.09
CA ASP A 215 -8.23 -3.03 -9.03
C ASP A 215 -9.09 -1.74 -9.10
N PRO A 216 -10.34 -1.82 -9.59
CA PRO A 216 -11.19 -0.63 -9.76
C PRO A 216 -11.55 0.04 -8.43
N ARG A 217 -11.56 -0.70 -7.31
CA ARG A 217 -11.85 -0.11 -5.98
C ARG A 217 -10.66 0.69 -5.47
N LEU A 218 -9.44 0.25 -5.78
CA LEU A 218 -8.24 1.02 -5.45
C LEU A 218 -8.17 2.29 -6.28
N SER A 219 -8.40 2.21 -7.60
CA SER A 219 -8.45 3.39 -8.47
C SER A 219 -9.51 4.39 -8.02
N ALA A 220 -10.70 3.90 -7.63
CA ALA A 220 -11.76 4.76 -7.09
C ALA A 220 -11.36 5.45 -5.77
N LEU A 221 -10.70 4.71 -4.86
CA LEU A 221 -10.19 5.28 -3.60
C LEU A 221 -9.13 6.36 -3.86
N VAL A 222 -8.14 6.08 -4.70
CA VAL A 222 -7.08 7.04 -5.05
C VAL A 222 -7.67 8.28 -5.73
N GLY A 223 -8.62 8.10 -6.65
CA GLY A 223 -9.33 9.20 -7.30
C GLY A 223 -10.11 10.06 -6.31
N GLU A 224 -10.86 9.43 -5.40
CA GLU A 224 -11.57 10.14 -4.33
C GLU A 224 -10.61 10.98 -3.46
N LEU A 225 -9.55 10.36 -2.94
CA LEU A 225 -8.59 11.03 -2.06
C LEU A 225 -7.86 12.16 -2.78
N SER A 226 -7.53 12.00 -4.06
CA SER A 226 -6.89 13.03 -4.88
C SER A 226 -7.77 14.26 -5.12
N VAL A 227 -9.09 14.04 -5.23
CA VAL A 227 -10.07 15.14 -5.38
C VAL A 227 -10.28 15.85 -4.05
N LYS A 228 -10.44 15.10 -2.96
CA LYS A 228 -10.86 15.63 -1.66
C LYS A 228 -9.71 16.11 -0.75
N SER A 229 -8.47 15.74 -1.02
CA SER A 229 -7.31 16.09 -0.18
C SER A 229 -6.12 16.57 -1.02
N GLU A 230 -5.75 17.83 -0.87
CA GLU A 230 -4.55 18.40 -1.49
C GLU A 230 -3.27 17.74 -0.97
N ASP A 231 -3.22 17.46 0.34
CA ASP A 231 -2.10 16.75 0.94
C ASP A 231 -1.92 15.35 0.35
N PHE A 232 -3.01 14.59 0.18
CA PHE A 232 -2.94 13.29 -0.50
C PHE A 232 -2.37 13.44 -1.91
N ARG A 233 -2.89 14.39 -2.70
CA ARG A 233 -2.45 14.62 -4.08
C ARG A 233 -0.95 14.94 -4.14
N ARG A 234 -0.46 15.77 -3.22
CA ARG A 234 0.97 16.13 -3.12
C ARG A 234 1.82 14.91 -2.79
N LEU A 235 1.45 14.15 -1.76
CA LEU A 235 2.21 12.98 -1.30
C LEU A 235 2.15 11.82 -2.31
N TRP A 236 1.02 11.63 -2.98
CA TRP A 236 0.85 10.60 -4.01
C TRP A 236 1.82 10.79 -5.18
N ALA A 237 2.15 12.05 -5.53
CA ALA A 237 3.09 12.36 -6.61
C ALA A 237 4.55 12.05 -6.26
N THR A 238 4.90 11.97 -4.97
CA THR A 238 6.26 11.65 -4.51
C THR A 238 6.46 10.14 -4.43
N HIS A 239 7.21 9.57 -5.38
CA HIS A 239 7.41 8.13 -5.53
C HIS A 239 8.66 7.62 -4.78
N ASP A 240 8.69 7.80 -3.46
CA ASP A 240 9.67 7.07 -2.64
C ASP A 240 8.95 5.90 -1.97
N VAL A 241 9.54 4.70 -1.95
CA VAL A 241 8.84 3.49 -1.49
C VAL A 241 9.72 2.72 -0.52
N LYS A 242 9.31 2.68 0.75
CA LYS A 242 9.88 1.79 1.76
C LYS A 242 8.80 1.31 2.73
N GLU A 243 8.57 0.01 2.78
CA GLU A 243 7.65 -0.62 3.74
C GLU A 243 8.20 -0.47 5.17
N LYS A 244 7.38 0.05 6.10
CA LYS A 244 7.69 0.12 7.54
C LYS A 244 6.76 -0.83 8.29
N SER A 245 7.28 -1.96 8.75
CA SER A 245 6.51 -2.94 9.54
C SER A 245 6.37 -2.56 11.02
N HIS A 246 7.20 -1.65 11.52
CA HIS A 246 7.25 -1.26 12.93
C HIS A 246 7.75 0.17 13.10
N GLY A 247 7.57 0.72 14.30
CA GLY A 247 8.06 2.04 14.66
C GLY A 247 7.36 2.61 15.89
N VAL A 248 7.45 3.93 16.06
CA VAL A 248 6.78 4.67 17.14
C VAL A 248 5.77 5.64 16.52
N LYS A 249 4.59 5.74 17.13
CA LYS A 249 3.58 6.77 16.85
C LYS A 249 3.39 7.64 18.08
N LEU A 250 3.56 8.95 17.88
CA LEU A 250 3.23 9.96 18.86
C LEU A 250 1.80 10.46 18.57
N LEU A 251 0.91 10.26 19.52
CA LEU A 251 -0.49 10.66 19.45
C LEU A 251 -0.77 11.76 20.46
N ARG A 252 -1.75 12.62 20.16
CA ARG A 252 -2.35 13.58 21.08
C ARG A 252 -3.81 13.18 21.30
N HIS A 253 -4.04 12.33 22.29
CA HIS A 253 -5.35 11.83 22.61
C HIS A 253 -6.16 12.87 23.41
N PRO A 254 -7.44 13.14 23.07
CA PRO A 254 -8.22 14.22 23.68
C PRO A 254 -8.41 14.10 25.20
N LEU A 255 -8.38 12.88 25.76
CA LEU A 255 -8.55 12.67 27.20
C LEU A 255 -7.27 12.48 28.01
N VAL A 256 -6.25 11.85 27.42
CA VAL A 256 -5.06 11.44 28.16
C VAL A 256 -3.80 12.17 27.69
N GLY A 257 -3.94 13.12 26.76
CA GLY A 257 -2.84 13.90 26.23
C GLY A 257 -1.92 13.05 25.36
N GLU A 258 -0.61 13.22 25.53
CA GLU A 258 0.37 12.59 24.66
C GLU A 258 0.54 11.09 24.93
N LEU A 259 0.49 10.29 23.87
CA LEU A 259 0.75 8.85 23.90
C LEU A 259 1.89 8.51 22.94
N ALA A 260 2.95 7.90 23.45
CA ALA A 260 4.02 7.32 22.67
C ALA A 260 3.83 5.81 22.59
N LEU A 261 3.36 5.34 21.43
CA LEU A 261 3.07 3.92 21.21
C LEU A 261 3.99 3.34 20.15
N ARG A 262 4.71 2.28 20.50
CA ARG A 262 5.34 1.40 19.52
C ARG A 262 4.27 0.62 18.78
N TYR A 263 4.50 0.35 17.50
CA TYR A 263 3.62 -0.51 16.72
C TYR A 263 4.39 -1.60 16.00
N GLU A 264 3.72 -2.72 15.81
CA GLU A 264 4.18 -3.88 15.05
C GLU A 264 3.06 -4.32 14.11
N SER A 265 3.40 -4.55 12.84
CA SER A 265 2.47 -5.01 11.80
C SER A 265 2.83 -6.40 11.30
N PHE A 266 1.89 -7.33 11.42
CA PHE A 266 2.04 -8.75 11.09
C PHE A 266 1.12 -9.15 9.94
N LYS A 267 1.67 -9.74 8.88
CA LYS A 267 0.87 -10.36 7.81
C LYS A 267 0.30 -11.70 8.31
N VAL A 268 -0.99 -11.93 8.10
CA VAL A 268 -1.64 -13.19 8.47
C VAL A 268 -1.25 -14.27 7.47
N ALA A 269 -0.60 -15.33 7.94
CA ALA A 269 -0.06 -16.42 7.13
C ALA A 269 -1.11 -17.46 6.71
N ASP A 270 -2.25 -17.03 6.16
CA ASP A 270 -3.32 -17.92 5.66
C ASP A 270 -3.76 -17.56 4.22
N GLY A 271 -2.97 -16.74 3.52
CA GLY A 271 -3.26 -16.30 2.15
C GLY A 271 -4.37 -15.26 2.04
N SER A 272 -4.91 -14.79 3.17
CA SER A 272 -5.97 -13.77 3.19
C SER A 272 -5.48 -12.35 2.88
N GLU A 273 -4.16 -12.12 2.84
CA GLU A 273 -3.54 -10.80 2.67
C GLU A 273 -3.99 -9.77 3.73
N LEU A 274 -4.37 -10.27 4.91
CA LEU A 274 -4.68 -9.44 6.06
C LEU A 274 -3.41 -9.03 6.80
N THR A 275 -3.43 -7.81 7.34
CA THR A 275 -2.37 -7.32 8.23
C THR A 275 -2.97 -6.93 9.57
N MET A 276 -2.47 -7.52 10.65
CA MET A 276 -2.79 -7.11 12.02
C MET A 276 -1.75 -6.10 12.49
N THR A 277 -2.18 -4.98 13.05
CA THR A 277 -1.27 -4.02 13.69
C THR A 277 -1.60 -3.93 15.16
N VAL A 278 -0.58 -4.05 16.01
CA VAL A 278 -0.68 -3.98 17.46
C VAL A 278 0.17 -2.82 17.96
N TYR A 279 -0.35 -2.06 18.91
CA TYR A 279 0.33 -0.93 19.54
C TYR A 279 0.61 -1.22 21.00
N HIS A 280 1.80 -0.88 21.49
CA HIS A 280 2.13 -1.00 22.90
C HIS A 280 2.98 0.18 23.39
N PRO A 281 2.87 0.59 24.65
CA PRO A 281 3.74 1.60 25.22
C PRO A 281 5.13 0.99 25.48
N GLU A 282 6.16 1.83 25.61
CA GLU A 282 7.41 1.41 26.25
C GLU A 282 7.11 1.03 27.72
N PRO A 283 7.70 -0.06 28.25
CA PRO A 283 7.64 -0.35 29.68
C PRO A 283 8.06 0.87 30.52
N ASP A 284 7.42 1.04 31.68
CA ASP A 284 7.70 2.13 32.63
C ASP A 284 7.51 3.56 32.10
N SER A 285 6.87 3.72 30.92
CA SER A 285 6.53 5.05 30.38
C SER A 285 5.18 5.56 30.88
N PRO A 286 4.93 6.89 30.88
CA PRO A 286 3.63 7.48 31.20
C PRO A 286 2.48 6.98 30.30
N SER A 287 2.80 6.50 29.09
CA SER A 287 1.83 5.93 28.16
C SER A 287 1.22 4.61 28.67
N VAL A 288 1.89 3.88 29.58
CA VAL A 288 1.33 2.70 30.26
C VAL A 288 0.12 3.10 31.10
N GLU A 289 0.26 4.13 31.93
CA GLU A 289 -0.83 4.62 32.79
C GLU A 289 -1.96 5.23 31.96
N SER A 290 -1.60 5.99 30.93
CA SER A 290 -2.58 6.58 30.01
C SER A 290 -3.42 5.53 29.28
N LEU A 291 -2.82 4.42 28.81
CA LEU A 291 -3.58 3.32 28.24
C LEU A 291 -4.46 2.59 29.26
N ARG A 292 -4.01 2.43 30.51
CA ARG A 292 -4.84 1.88 31.59
C ARG A 292 -6.05 2.78 31.89
N LEU A 293 -5.86 4.10 31.86
CA LEU A 293 -6.95 5.06 31.99
C LEU A 293 -7.92 4.93 30.81
N LEU A 294 -7.45 4.83 29.56
CA LEU A 294 -8.35 4.62 28.42
C LEU A 294 -9.11 3.29 28.50
N ALA A 295 -8.48 2.23 29.02
CA ALA A 295 -9.12 0.93 29.20
C ALA A 295 -10.33 1.00 30.16
N SER A 296 -10.23 1.80 31.22
CA SER A 296 -11.33 1.97 32.20
C SER A 296 -12.51 2.78 31.64
N TRP A 297 -12.27 3.64 30.64
CA TRP A 297 -13.32 4.43 29.97
C TRP A 297 -13.92 3.72 28.75
N GLY A 298 -13.18 2.82 28.11
CA GLY A 298 -13.65 2.07 26.94
C GLY A 298 -13.96 2.96 25.72
N ALA A 299 -15.01 2.63 24.96
CA ALA A 299 -15.39 3.37 23.74
C ALA A 299 -15.90 4.80 23.99
N ASP A 300 -16.10 5.19 25.24
CA ASP A 300 -16.51 6.54 25.62
C ASP A 300 -15.34 7.52 25.70
N ALA A 301 -14.11 7.00 25.61
CA ALA A 301 -12.87 7.76 25.78
C ALA A 301 -12.58 8.78 24.66
N THR A 302 -13.22 8.71 23.50
CA THR A 302 -13.06 9.74 22.45
C THR A 302 -14.14 10.82 22.52
N ARG A 303 -15.15 10.67 23.39
CA ARG A 303 -16.33 11.54 23.45
C ARG A 303 -16.19 12.70 24.43
N THR A 304 -15.54 12.50 25.57
CA THR A 304 -15.53 13.49 26.65
C THR A 304 -14.58 14.66 26.43
N GLY A 305 -13.84 14.68 25.30
CA GLY A 305 -13.04 15.83 24.87
C GLY A 305 -13.81 16.90 24.09
N SER A 306 -15.03 16.62 23.61
CA SER A 306 -15.82 17.58 22.81
C SER A 306 -16.92 18.33 23.60
N GLY A 307 -17.09 18.01 24.88
CA GLY A 307 -18.06 18.67 25.75
C GLY A 307 -17.39 19.71 26.65
N SER A 308 -17.20 20.93 26.16
CA SER A 308 -17.06 22.06 27.07
C SER A 308 -18.38 22.25 27.82
N PRO A 309 -18.42 22.23 29.16
CA PRO A 309 -19.58 22.69 29.88
C PRO A 309 -19.62 24.22 29.75
N THR A 310 -20.58 24.72 28.98
CA THR A 310 -20.89 26.16 28.96
C THR A 310 -21.35 26.56 30.36
N PRO A 311 -20.81 27.64 30.95
CA PRO A 311 -21.21 28.13 32.27
C PRO A 311 -22.67 28.59 32.34
#